data_AF-Q6H6H9-F1
#
_entry.id   AF-Q6H6H9-F1
#
_cell.length_a   1.000
_cell.length_b   1.000
_cell.length_c   1.000
_cell.angle_alpha   90.00
_cell.angle_beta   90.00
_cell.angle_gamma   90.00
#
_symmetry.space_group_name_H-M   'P 1'
#
loop_
_entity.id
_entity.type
_entity.pdbx_description
1 polymer ?
#
loop_
_entity_poly.entity_id
_entity_poly.type
_entity_poly.pdbx_seq_one_letter_code
_entity_poly.pdbx_strand_id
1 'polypeptide(L)' 'MNQCTDVADVDSCMLEERLLRGLKLVSWEKVDVSFHNSKVRSAAHSVIQVKDPVMHSEGADVINHMIDHFVL' A
#
# COMPACT_ATOMS: atom_id res chain seq x y z
N MET A 1 -7.32 -18.29 19.05
CA MET A 1 -6.02 -18.42 18.35
C MET A 1 -6.14 -19.52 17.33
N ASN A 2 -6.25 -19.17 16.06
CA ASN A 2 -6.13 -20.08 14.91
C ASN A 2 -4.66 -20.53 14.80
N GLN A 3 -4.40 -21.82 15.03
CA GLN A 3 -3.08 -22.41 14.85
C GLN A 3 -2.89 -22.75 13.37
N CYS A 4 -1.75 -22.32 12.80
CA CYS A 4 -1.29 -22.79 11.50
C CYS A 4 -0.98 -24.29 11.60
N THR A 5 -1.64 -25.10 10.78
CA THR A 5 -1.58 -26.58 10.86
C THR A 5 -0.70 -27.23 9.80
N ASP A 6 -0.03 -26.45 8.94
CA ASP A 6 0.87 -26.94 7.89
C ASP A 6 2.21 -26.19 7.89
N VAL A 7 3.31 -26.87 7.54
CA VAL A 7 4.68 -26.31 7.57
C VAL A 7 4.85 -25.15 6.58
N ALA A 8 4.13 -25.14 5.45
CA ALA A 8 4.12 -24.01 4.53
C ALA A 8 3.33 -22.80 5.07
N ASP A 9 2.30 -23.06 5.88
CA ASP A 9 1.46 -22.05 6.52
C ASP A 9 2.19 -21.38 7.71
N VAL A 10 3.03 -22.14 8.42
CA VAL A 10 3.92 -21.62 9.48
C VAL A 10 4.87 -20.54 8.93
N ASP A 11 5.48 -20.76 7.75
CA ASP A 11 6.42 -19.80 7.15
C ASP A 11 5.72 -18.49 6.78
N SER A 12 4.52 -18.58 6.17
CA SER A 12 3.70 -17.42 5.84
C SER A 12 3.28 -16.63 7.09
N CYS A 13 2.82 -17.31 8.14
CA CYS A 13 2.46 -16.65 9.40
C CYS A 13 3.67 -15.97 10.06
N MET A 14 4.84 -16.61 10.06
CA MET A 14 6.06 -16.00 10.60
C MET A 14 6.50 -14.78 9.78
N LEU A 15 6.38 -14.84 8.45
CA LEU A 15 6.69 -13.71 7.57
C LEU A 15 5.73 -12.54 7.81
N GLU A 16 4.43 -12.80 7.89
CA GLU A 16 3.41 -11.78 8.18
C GLU A 16 3.70 -11.07 9.50
N GLU A 17 3.94 -11.82 10.59
CA GLU A 17 4.25 -11.26 11.90
C GLU A 17 5.53 -10.42 11.89
N ARG A 18 6.57 -10.85 11.15
CA ARG A 18 7.81 -10.07 10.99
C ARG A 18 7.57 -8.77 10.24
N LEU A 19 6.76 -8.78 9.17
CA LEU A 19 6.40 -7.58 8.42
C LEU A 19 5.58 -6.63 9.29
N LEU A 20 4.56 -7.13 10.01
CA LEU A 20 3.74 -6.32 10.91
C LEU A 20 4.57 -5.67 12.02
N ARG A 21 5.52 -6.41 12.61
CA ARG A 21 6.45 -5.85 13.61
C ARG A 21 7.34 -4.76 13.02
N GLY A 22 7.91 -4.99 11.84
CA GLY A 22 8.71 -3.97 11.14
C GLY A 22 7.91 -2.71 10.85
N LEU A 23 6.72 -2.85 10.26
CA LEU A 23 5.82 -1.75 9.93
C LEU A 23 5.39 -0.96 11.17
N LYS A 24 5.15 -1.62 12.31
CA LYS A 24 4.81 -0.93 13.58
C LYS A 24 5.93 -0.05 14.15
N LEU A 25 7.19 -0.33 13.80
CA LEU A 25 8.35 0.44 14.29
C LEU A 25 8.65 1.67 13.44
N VAL A 26 8.03 1.78 12.26
CA VAL A 26 8.18 2.94 11.38
C VAL A 26 7.20 4.04 11.80
N SER A 27 7.66 5.29 11.81
CA SER A 27 6.78 6.45 11.99
C SER A 27 5.95 6.66 10.74
N TRP A 28 4.63 6.48 10.86
CA TRP A 28 3.69 6.69 9.76
C TRP A 28 3.23 8.13 9.71
N GLU A 29 3.24 8.70 8.52
CA GLU A 29 2.56 9.95 8.22
C GLU A 29 1.25 9.67 7.48
N LYS A 30 0.18 10.33 7.90
CA LYS A 30 -1.11 10.25 7.22
C LYS A 30 -1.12 11.23 6.06
N VAL A 31 -1.17 10.71 4.84
CA VAL A 31 -1.33 11.50 3.61
C VAL A 31 -2.76 11.38 3.11
N ASP A 32 -3.46 12.50 2.99
CA ASP A 32 -4.83 12.55 2.47
C ASP A 32 -4.82 12.78 0.96
N VAL A 33 -5.49 11.90 0.20
CA VAL A 33 -5.61 11.97 -1.26
C VAL A 33 -7.09 11.89 -1.67
N SER A 34 -7.46 12.60 -2.75
CA SER A 34 -8.84 12.65 -3.25
C SER A 34 -8.94 12.24 -4.72
N PHE A 35 -9.77 11.23 -4.98
CA PHE A 35 -10.11 10.76 -6.33
C PHE A 35 -11.49 11.25 -6.79
N HIS A 36 -12.03 12.32 -6.20
CA HIS A 36 -13.41 12.75 -6.48
C HIS A 36 -13.69 12.97 -7.98
N ASN A 37 -12.72 13.54 -8.70
CA ASN A 37 -12.79 13.83 -10.14
C ASN A 37 -12.25 12.69 -11.03
N SER A 38 -11.75 11.61 -10.44
CA SER A 38 -11.22 10.46 -11.17
C SER A 38 -12.32 9.67 -11.86
N LYS A 39 -12.07 9.25 -13.10
CA LYS A 39 -12.94 8.30 -13.81
C LYS A 39 -12.86 6.88 -13.25
N VAL A 40 -11.81 6.58 -12.47
CA VAL A 40 -11.52 5.27 -11.87
C VAL A 40 -11.59 5.30 -10.35
N ARG A 41 -12.32 6.25 -9.75
CA ARG A 41 -12.44 6.43 -8.29
C ARG A 41 -12.86 5.17 -7.54
N SER A 42 -13.67 4.30 -8.14
CA SER A 42 -14.10 3.03 -7.55
C SER A 42 -12.98 1.98 -7.46
N ALA A 43 -11.87 2.20 -8.17
CA ALA A 43 -10.69 1.35 -8.19
C ALA A 43 -9.46 2.08 -7.61
N ALA A 44 -9.65 3.11 -6.77
CA ALA A 44 -8.57 3.93 -6.21
C ALA A 44 -7.42 3.11 -5.60
N HIS A 45 -7.73 2.02 -4.88
CA HIS A 45 -6.71 1.14 -4.30
C HIS A 45 -5.83 0.46 -5.36
N SER A 46 -6.38 0.14 -6.54
CA SER A 46 -5.61 -0.41 -7.67
C SER A 46 -4.81 0.68 -8.39
N VAL A 47 -5.41 1.86 -8.52
CA VAL A 47 -4.78 3.04 -9.15
C VAL A 47 -3.49 3.42 -8.43
N ILE A 48 -3.50 3.48 -7.10
CA ILE A 48 -2.32 3.82 -6.29
C ILE A 48 -1.15 2.83 -6.51
N GLN A 49 -1.42 1.59 -6.89
CA GLN A 49 -0.36 0.58 -7.12
C GLN A 49 0.39 0.76 -8.45
N VAL A 50 -0.13 1.59 -9.38
CA VAL A 50 0.49 1.92 -10.68
C VAL A 50 0.95 0.68 -11.48
N LYS A 51 0.16 -0.40 -11.47
CA LYS A 51 0.51 -1.67 -12.14
C LYS A 51 0.49 -1.61 -13.67
N ASP A 52 -0.26 -0.67 -14.23
CA ASP A 52 -0.45 -0.48 -15.66
C ASP A 52 -0.43 1.04 -15.92
N PRO A 53 0.54 1.57 -16.68
CA PRO A 53 0.70 3.01 -16.84
C PRO A 53 -0.47 3.70 -17.54
N VAL A 54 -1.25 2.99 -18.35
CA VAL A 54 -2.37 3.55 -19.10
C VAL A 54 -3.60 3.66 -18.20
N MET A 55 -3.91 2.58 -17.47
CA MET A 55 -5.09 2.48 -16.61
C MET A 55 -4.91 3.12 -15.23
N HIS A 56 -3.67 3.22 -14.75
CA HIS A 56 -3.34 3.71 -13.41
C HIS A 56 -2.48 4.98 -13.43
N SER A 57 -2.50 5.73 -14.54
CA SER A 57 -1.74 6.98 -14.70
C SER A 57 -1.96 7.97 -13.55
N GLU A 58 -3.19 8.12 -13.07
CA GLU A 58 -3.53 8.99 -11.92
C GLU A 58 -2.82 8.57 -10.61
N GLY A 59 -2.42 7.31 -10.47
CA GLY A 59 -1.67 6.83 -9.31
C GLY A 59 -0.22 7.32 -9.30
N ALA A 60 0.36 7.62 -10.47
CA ALA A 60 1.70 8.17 -10.55
C ALA A 60 1.77 9.57 -9.91
N ASP A 61 0.71 10.38 -10.06
CA ASP A 61 0.62 11.70 -9.43
C ASP A 61 0.57 11.61 -7.90
N VAL A 62 -0.07 10.57 -7.36
CA VAL A 62 -0.06 10.29 -5.92
C VAL A 62 1.35 9.96 -5.43
N ILE A 63 2.10 9.12 -6.16
CA ILE A 63 3.48 8.77 -5.80
C ILE A 63 4.39 10.01 -5.84
N ASN A 64 4.26 10.84 -6.88
CA ASN A 64 5.02 12.09 -6.98
C ASN A 64 4.71 13.04 -5.80
N HIS A 65 3.43 13.19 -5.45
CA HIS A 65 3.02 13.98 -4.28
C HIS A 65 3.65 13.47 -2.97
N MET A 66 3.70 12.16 -2.77
CA MET A 66 4.36 11.58 -1.61
C MET A 66 5.86 11.86 -1.62
N ILE A 67 6.54 11.70 -2.76
CA ILE A 67 7.97 11.98 -2.90
C ILE A 67 8.26 13.44 -2.56
N ASP A 68 7.53 14.38 -3.15
CA ASP A 68 7.70 15.83 -2.91
C ASP A 68 7.54 16.18 -1.43
N HIS A 69 6.64 15.49 -0.71
CA HIS A 69 6.46 15.68 0.72
C HIS A 69 7.66 15.21 1.56
N PHE A 70 8.39 14.19 1.10
CA PHE A 70 9.59 13.70 1.78
C PHE A 70 10.86 14.55 1.52
N VAL A 71 10.85 15.46 0.55
CA VAL A 71 12.00 16.33 0.22
C VAL A 71 11.92 17.71 0.91
N LEU A 72 10.86 17.96 1.70
CA LEU A 72 10.66 19.17 2.51
C LEU A 72 11.05 18.96 3.98
#